data_AF-C8CCP4-F1
#
_entry.id   AF-C8CCP4-F1
#
_cell.length_a   1.000
_cell.length_b   1.000
_cell.length_c   1.000
_cell.angle_alpha   90.00
_cell.angle_beta   90.00
_cell.angle_gamma   90.00
#
_symmetry.space_group_name_H-M   'P 1'
#
loop_
_entity.id
_entity.type
_entity.pdbx_description
1 polymer ?
#
loop_
_entity_poly.entity_id
_entity_poly.type
_entity_poly.pdbx_seq_one_letter_code
_entity_poly.pdbx_strand_id
1 'polypeptide(L)'
;ICTYFAQPLHQRDYTRWPDKPEGWREVVDKYSQALMSLASKLLAIVSESLGLEADAVTKACVEMDQKVVINYYPKCPEPDMTLGLKRHTDPGTITLLLQDQVGGLQATKEDGLNWIT
;
A
#
# COMPACT_ATOMS: atom_id res chain seq x y z
N ILE A 1 -2.24 10.18 8.26
CA ILE A 1 -2.10 9.48 6.97
C ILE A 1 -1.62 10.50 5.95
N CYS A 2 -0.45 10.27 5.36
CA CYS A 2 0.10 11.10 4.30
C CYS A 2 0.18 10.28 3.02
N THR A 3 -0.35 10.79 1.91
CA THR A 3 -0.43 10.05 0.64
C THR A 3 0.37 10.78 -0.43
N TYR A 4 1.24 10.04 -1.12
CA TYR A 4 2.08 10.52 -2.21
C TYR A 4 1.86 9.67 -3.45
N PHE A 5 1.49 10.30 -4.56
CA PHE A 5 1.39 9.63 -5.85
C PHE A 5 2.80 9.40 -6.40
N ALA A 6 3.20 8.15 -6.57
CA ALA A 6 4.55 7.74 -6.96
C ALA A 6 4.62 7.27 -8.42
N GLN A 7 3.55 6.66 -8.94
CA GLN A 7 3.41 6.32 -10.36
C GLN A 7 1.99 6.63 -10.83
N PRO A 8 1.82 7.00 -12.11
CA PRO A 8 2.87 7.35 -13.09
C PRO A 8 3.56 8.69 -12.74
N LEU A 9 4.75 8.95 -13.32
CA LEU A 9 5.58 10.12 -12.98
C LEU A 9 4.85 11.47 -13.16
N HIS A 10 3.96 11.57 -14.15
CA HIS A 10 3.22 12.82 -14.42
C HIS A 10 2.17 13.16 -13.35
N GLN A 11 1.83 12.21 -12.47
CA GLN A 11 0.96 12.44 -11.32
C GLN A 11 1.73 12.87 -10.05
N ARG A 12 3.07 12.93 -10.10
CA ARG A 12 3.88 13.36 -8.95
C ARG A 12 3.76 14.87 -8.74
N ASP A 13 3.20 15.24 -7.60
CA ASP A 13 3.19 16.62 -7.13
C ASP A 13 4.31 16.87 -6.10
N TYR A 14 5.47 17.31 -6.59
CA TYR A 14 6.62 17.59 -5.73
C TYR A 14 6.43 18.79 -4.79
N THR A 15 5.38 19.60 -4.95
CA THR A 15 5.05 20.66 -3.97
C THR A 15 4.49 20.08 -2.67
N ARG A 16 3.95 18.86 -2.73
CA ARG A 16 3.38 18.14 -1.58
C ARG A 16 4.33 17.10 -1.00
N TRP A 17 5.36 16.69 -1.75
CA TRP A 17 6.36 15.75 -1.27
C TRP A 17 7.28 16.43 -0.26
N PRO A 18 7.58 15.79 0.88
CA PRO A 18 8.45 16.38 1.88
C PRO A 18 9.88 16.52 1.35
N ASP A 19 10.55 17.57 1.84
CA ASP A 19 11.96 17.87 1.64
C ASP A 19 12.84 17.31 2.77
N LYS A 20 12.21 16.81 3.85
CA LYS A 20 12.85 16.18 4.99
C LYS A 20 12.27 14.78 5.28
N PRO A 21 13.08 13.82 5.76
CA PRO A 21 14.54 13.91 5.90
C PRO A 21 15.23 14.06 4.53
N GLU A 22 16.48 14.52 4.54
CA GLU A 22 17.27 14.60 3.32
C GLU A 22 17.31 13.23 2.62
N GLY A 23 17.20 13.24 1.28
CA GLY A 23 17.13 12.01 0.48
C GLY A 23 15.74 11.37 0.37
N TRP A 24 14.70 11.92 1.03
CA TRP A 24 13.33 11.39 0.99
C TRP A 24 12.88 11.02 -0.43
N ARG A 25 13.01 11.94 -1.39
CA ARG A 25 12.52 11.77 -2.76
C ARG A 25 13.23 10.63 -3.48
N GLU A 26 14.54 10.53 -3.32
CA GLU A 26 15.36 9.47 -3.93
C GLU A 26 15.02 8.10 -3.35
N VAL A 27 14.85 8.03 -2.02
CA VAL A 27 14.46 6.78 -1.34
C VAL A 27 13.08 6.32 -1.79
N VAL A 28 12.09 7.22 -1.80
CA VAL A 28 10.72 6.89 -2.24
C VAL A 28 10.70 6.49 -3.71
N ASP A 29 11.50 7.12 -4.57
CA ASP A 29 11.58 6.76 -5.98
C ASP A 29 12.12 5.32 -6.18
N LYS A 30 13.24 4.98 -5.51
CA LYS A 30 13.80 3.62 -5.55
C LYS A 30 12.83 2.59 -4.96
N TYR A 31 12.19 2.93 -3.84
CA TYR A 31 11.22 2.06 -3.18
C TYR A 31 9.97 1.83 -4.06
N SER A 32 9.45 2.89 -4.68
CA SER A 32 8.33 2.85 -5.62
C SER A 32 8.59 1.89 -6.79
N GLN A 33 9.76 2.00 -7.42
CA GLN A 33 10.15 1.14 -8.54
C GLN A 33 10.29 -0.33 -8.11
N ALA A 34 10.93 -0.58 -6.96
CA ALA A 34 11.07 -1.93 -6.42
C ALA A 34 9.71 -2.56 -6.09
N LEU A 35 8.81 -1.81 -5.45
CA LEU A 35 7.46 -2.28 -5.14
C LEU A 35 6.60 -2.48 -6.39
N MET A 36 6.74 -1.64 -7.42
CA MET A 36 6.01 -1.83 -8.67
C MET A 36 6.44 -3.14 -9.35
N SER A 37 7.75 -3.41 -9.41
CA SER A 37 8.27 -4.68 -9.93
C SER A 37 7.78 -5.89 -9.13
N LEU A 38 7.77 -5.79 -7.80
CA LEU A 38 7.25 -6.84 -6.93
C LEU A 38 5.75 -7.07 -7.14
N ALA A 39 4.96 -6.00 -7.18
CA ALA A 39 3.53 -6.05 -7.43
C ALA A 39 3.23 -6.72 -8.78
N SER A 40 3.91 -6.35 -9.86
CA SER A 40 3.72 -6.98 -11.17
C SER A 40 4.00 -8.49 -11.13
N LYS A 41 5.05 -8.93 -10.43
CA LYS A 41 5.36 -10.37 -10.28
C LYS A 41 4.29 -11.11 -9.47
N LEU A 42 3.82 -10.52 -8.37
CA LEU A 42 2.76 -11.11 -7.55
C LEU A 42 1.44 -11.20 -8.33
N LEU A 43 1.07 -10.16 -9.07
CA LEU A 43 -0.12 -10.16 -9.91
C LEU A 43 -0.02 -11.18 -11.04
N ALA A 44 1.18 -11.45 -11.55
CA ALA A 44 1.38 -12.51 -12.52
C ALA A 44 1.13 -13.90 -11.94
N ILE A 45 1.66 -14.17 -10.75
CA ILE A 45 1.40 -15.41 -10.01
C ILE A 45 -0.10 -15.55 -9.72
N VAL A 46 -0.78 -14.47 -9.32
CA VAL A 46 -2.24 -14.47 -9.11
C VAL A 46 -2.97 -14.80 -10.41
N SER A 47 -2.55 -14.20 -11.54
CA SER A 47 -3.16 -14.47 -12.85
C SER A 47 -3.05 -15.95 -13.23
N GLU A 48 -1.85 -16.52 -13.11
CA GLU A 48 -1.60 -17.94 -13.40
C GLU A 48 -2.39 -18.87 -12.46
N SER A 49 -2.49 -18.52 -11.17
CA SER A 49 -3.28 -19.29 -10.19
C SER A 49 -4.77 -19.35 -10.51
N LEU A 50 -5.27 -18.37 -11.27
CA LEU A 50 -6.64 -18.31 -11.77
C LEU A 50 -6.80 -19.00 -13.14
N GLY A 51 -5.73 -19.59 -13.69
CA GLY A 51 -5.73 -20.22 -15.02
C GLY A 51 -5.69 -19.23 -16.18
N LEU A 52 -5.25 -17.99 -15.94
CA LEU A 52 -5.14 -16.94 -16.95
C LEU A 52 -3.69 -16.82 -17.47
N GLU A 53 -3.50 -16.05 -18.56
CA GLU A 53 -2.17 -15.60 -18.96
C GLU A 53 -1.50 -14.78 -17.84
N ALA A 54 -0.18 -14.91 -17.69
CA ALA A 54 0.57 -14.29 -16.61
C ALA A 54 0.42 -12.77 -16.52
N ASP A 55 0.08 -12.08 -17.60
CA ASP A 55 -0.10 -10.63 -17.61
C ASP A 55 -1.57 -10.19 -17.63
N ALA A 56 -2.52 -11.12 -17.51
CA ALA A 56 -3.96 -10.83 -17.63
C ALA A 56 -4.46 -9.81 -16.60
N VAL A 57 -4.13 -9.97 -15.31
CA VAL A 57 -4.55 -9.02 -14.27
C VAL A 57 -3.86 -7.67 -14.47
N THR A 58 -2.58 -7.65 -14.83
CA THR A 58 -1.86 -6.39 -15.09
C THR A 58 -2.38 -5.65 -16.33
N LYS A 59 -2.79 -6.36 -17.39
CA LYS A 59 -3.42 -5.79 -18.60
C LYS A 59 -4.80 -5.19 -18.29
N ALA A 60 -5.52 -5.76 -17.33
CA ALA A 60 -6.81 -5.21 -16.87
C ALA A 60 -6.64 -3.88 -16.12
N CYS A 61 -5.46 -3.62 -15.55
CA CYS A 61 -5.10 -2.32 -14.99
C CYS A 61 -4.69 -1.37 -16.14
N VAL A 62 -5.62 -0.55 -16.64
CA VAL A 62 -5.40 0.37 -17.78
C VAL A 62 -4.13 1.20 -17.61
N GLU A 63 -3.97 1.82 -16.45
CA GLU A 63 -2.74 2.47 -16.01
C GLU A 63 -2.57 2.17 -14.53
N MET A 64 -1.50 1.47 -14.16
CA MET A 64 -1.22 1.17 -12.76
C MET A 64 -0.79 2.45 -12.04
N ASP A 65 -1.71 3.07 -11.31
CA ASP A 65 -1.38 4.11 -10.35
C ASP A 65 -0.74 3.49 -9.11
N GLN A 66 0.24 4.17 -8.54
CA GLN A 66 0.87 3.76 -7.29
C GLN A 66 0.85 4.92 -6.32
N LYS A 67 0.31 4.65 -5.13
CA LYS A 67 0.29 5.59 -4.01
C LYS A 67 1.18 5.02 -2.91
N VAL A 68 2.07 5.85 -2.38
CA VAL A 68 2.80 5.59 -1.14
C VAL A 68 2.05 6.28 -0.01
N VAL A 69 1.50 5.47 0.89
CA VAL A 69 0.74 5.95 2.05
C VAL A 69 1.57 5.73 3.31
N ILE A 70 1.86 6.80 4.03
CA ILE A 70 2.57 6.76 5.31
C ILE A 70 1.57 6.94 6.43
N ASN A 71 1.56 5.96 7.33
CA ASN A 71 0.76 5.98 8.53
C ASN A 71 1.67 6.15 9.75
N TYR A 72 1.33 7.11 10.59
CA TYR A 72 1.99 7.33 11.88
C TYR A 72 0.93 7.31 12.97
N TYR A 73 1.00 6.32 13.85
CA TYR A 73 0.07 6.12 14.95
C TYR A 73 0.78 6.45 16.27
N PRO A 74 0.55 7.64 16.87
CA PRO A 74 1.15 7.98 18.15
C PRO A 74 0.58 7.10 19.28
N LYS A 75 1.29 7.05 20.41
CA LYS A 75 0.77 6.38 21.63
C LYS A 75 -0.59 6.98 22.01
N CYS A 76 -1.57 6.11 22.22
CA CYS A 76 -2.92 6.49 22.62
C CYS A 76 -3.11 6.24 24.13
N PRO A 77 -3.64 7.21 24.91
CA PRO A 77 -3.98 7.00 26.33
C PRO A 77 -5.11 5.98 26.55
N GLU A 78 -6.03 5.85 25.60
CA GLU A 78 -7.21 4.99 25.66
C GLU A 78 -7.30 4.07 24.42
N PRO A 79 -6.36 3.13 24.26
CA PRO A 79 -6.25 2.31 23.05
C PRO A 79 -7.45 1.38 22.85
N ASP A 80 -8.13 0.96 23.92
CA ASP A 80 -9.31 0.08 23.84
C ASP A 80 -10.56 0.81 23.30
N MET A 81 -10.53 2.16 23.30
CA MET A 81 -11.63 3.01 22.84
C MET A 81 -11.31 3.73 21.51
N THR A 82 -10.10 3.56 20.99
CA THR A 82 -9.60 4.33 19.84
C THR A 82 -9.04 3.41 18.76
N LEU A 83 -9.44 3.63 17.51
CA LEU A 83 -8.85 2.96 16.37
C LEU A 83 -7.82 3.87 15.68
N GLY A 84 -6.62 3.34 15.42
CA GLY A 84 -5.63 4.04 14.58
C GLY A 84 -6.16 4.27 13.16
N LEU A 85 -6.80 3.25 12.58
CA LEU A 85 -7.49 3.32 11.30
C LEU A 85 -8.81 2.55 11.39
N LYS A 86 -9.89 3.14 10.88
CA LYS A 86 -11.20 2.48 10.86
C LYS A 86 -11.13 1.22 9.98
N ARG A 87 -11.96 0.23 10.31
CA ARG A 87 -12.20 -0.94 9.46
C ARG A 87 -12.58 -0.49 8.04
N HIS A 88 -11.91 -1.05 7.05
CA HIS A 88 -12.17 -0.79 5.63
C HIS A 88 -11.61 -1.94 4.79
N THR A 89 -11.93 -1.91 3.50
CA THR A 89 -11.24 -2.67 2.45
C THR A 89 -10.48 -1.68 1.58
N ASP A 90 -9.30 -2.07 1.13
CA ASP A 90 -8.49 -1.19 0.27
C ASP A 90 -9.15 -1.04 -1.10
N PRO A 91 -9.23 0.20 -1.63
CA PRO A 91 -9.54 0.42 -3.02
C PRO A 91 -8.28 0.14 -3.87
N GLY A 92 -8.38 -0.75 -4.86
CA GLY A 92 -7.31 -1.00 -5.83
C GLY A 92 -7.06 -2.49 -6.06
N THR A 93 -5.97 -2.79 -6.76
CA THR A 93 -5.63 -4.16 -7.17
C THR A 93 -4.85 -4.92 -6.10
N ILE A 94 -3.82 -4.30 -5.51
CA ILE A 94 -2.97 -4.92 -4.48
C ILE A 94 -2.31 -3.85 -3.61
N THR A 95 -2.24 -4.12 -2.30
CA THR A 95 -1.50 -3.31 -1.33
C THR A 95 -0.30 -4.09 -0.82
N LEU A 96 0.88 -3.47 -0.87
CA LEU A 96 2.11 -4.00 -0.27
C LEU A 96 2.44 -3.19 0.98
N LEU A 97 2.30 -3.82 2.15
CA LEU A 97 2.49 -3.17 3.44
C LEU A 97 3.88 -3.48 4.00
N LEU A 98 4.61 -2.43 4.37
CA LEU A 98 5.78 -2.52 5.24
C LEU A 98 5.38 -2.04 6.64
N GLN A 99 5.54 -2.89 7.65
CA GLN A 99 5.20 -2.60 9.03
C GLN A 99 6.45 -2.59 9.90
N ASP A 100 6.45 -1.75 10.94
CA ASP A 100 7.49 -1.77 11.97
C ASP A 100 7.27 -2.92 12.98
N GLN A 101 8.06 -2.91 14.05
CA GLN A 101 8.01 -3.94 15.10
C GLN A 101 6.91 -3.72 16.14
N VAL A 102 6.16 -2.61 16.08
CA VAL A 102 5.10 -2.30 17.06
C VAL A 102 3.84 -3.12 16.77
N GLY A 103 3.56 -3.41 15.50
CA GLY A 103 2.37 -4.17 15.10
C GLY A 103 1.12 -3.31 14.95
N GLY A 104 -0.05 -3.95 15.02
CA GLY A 104 -1.36 -3.28 15.07
C GLY A 104 -2.25 -3.48 13.84
N LEU A 105 -1.75 -4.06 12.75
CA LEU A 105 -2.61 -4.53 11.67
C LEU A 105 -3.51 -5.65 12.17
N GLN A 106 -4.80 -5.55 11.87
CA GLN A 106 -5.74 -6.63 12.03
C GLN A 106 -6.57 -6.78 10.75
N ALA A 107 -6.96 -8.01 10.45
CA ALA A 107 -7.86 -8.33 9.35
C ALA A 107 -9.07 -9.10 9.87
N THR A 108 -10.20 -9.04 9.15
CA THR A 108 -11.35 -9.89 9.44
C THR A 108 -11.41 -11.05 8.45
N LYS A 109 -11.80 -12.24 8.93
CA LYS A 109 -12.14 -13.38 8.07
C LYS A 109 -13.45 -13.13 7.30
N GLU A 110 -13.89 -14.11 6.51
CA GLU A 110 -15.09 -14.07 5.66
C GLU A 110 -16.35 -13.57 6.39
N ASP A 111 -16.52 -13.94 7.66
CA ASP A 111 -17.68 -13.52 8.46
C ASP A 111 -17.69 -12.02 8.79
N GLY A 112 -16.54 -11.34 8.65
CA GLY A 112 -16.41 -9.94 9.00
C GLY A 112 -16.56 -9.63 10.50
N LEU A 113 -16.54 -10.65 11.35
CA LEU A 113 -16.73 -10.57 12.80
C LEU A 113 -15.46 -10.93 13.55
N ASN A 114 -14.74 -11.95 13.07
CA ASN A 114 -13.56 -12.47 13.74
C ASN A 114 -12.29 -11.77 13.25
N TRP A 115 -11.68 -11.01 14.15
CA TRP A 115 -10.40 -10.34 13.94
C TRP A 115 -9.22 -11.31 14.10
N ILE A 116 -8.23 -11.18 13.22
CA ILE A 116 -6.93 -11.85 13.29
C ILE A 116 -5.82 -10.79 13.33
N THR A 117 -4.74 -11.09 14.05
CA THR A 117 -3.52 -10.26 14.17
C THR A 117 -2.33 -11.07 13.66
#